data_AF-S9TTT6-F1
#
_entry.id   AF-S9TTT6-F1
#
_cell.length_a   1.000
_cell.length_b   1.000
_cell.length_c   1.000
_cell.angle_alpha   90.00
_cell.angle_beta   90.00
_cell.angle_gamma   90.00
#
_symmetry.space_group_name_H-M   'P 1'
#
loop_
_entity.id
_entity.type
_entity.pdbx_description
1 polymer ?
#
loop_
_entity_poly.entity_id
_entity_poly.type
_entity_poly.pdbx_seq_one_letter_code
_entity_poly.pdbx_strand_id
1 'polypeptide(L)'
;MNAAPVVSRDRMTVEAEAGVVLQQCQEACEKEGLLYPLTMGSRGSAQMGGTVSTNAGGIHFARYGSMHANVLGLEVVTPTGDILNLMSTLRKDNAGYDLKHLFIGSEGTLGVVTRVAVKLSPYPRSKQLCMLWMPDFASVLELYQLAQTHLAEGLSAFEVMDGESLLPSPVAVQPFQRSDNNEAYRTGRNYHAAYFCVMVETNGSNEDHDFEKLGAFIEQMQEKMGDRIPAGFEPVLSQSQTQYQQLWQLREDTPVFLAADGLIYKYDVSFPLDKFYIVVEYVREILYRQLGLNPEEVYVVGYGHFGDGNVHLNVVDRTRSHREALDKALYPTVYKFCAAHGGSISAEHGVGMQKRDYLSFSRSTATIDLMRQLKTTMDPNHILNPYKVLPLVHNNTA
;
A
#
# COMPACT_ATOMS: atom_id res chain seq x y z
N MET A 1 -23.14 13.51 -5.90
CA MET A 1 -21.97 14.34 -5.54
C MET A 1 -20.79 13.92 -6.42
N ASN A 2 -20.93 14.04 -7.74
CA ASN A 2 -19.93 13.65 -8.73
C ASN A 2 -19.82 14.70 -9.86
N ALA A 3 -20.06 15.97 -9.55
CA ALA A 3 -19.82 17.05 -10.49
C ALA A 3 -18.35 17.02 -10.99
N ALA A 4 -18.15 17.50 -12.22
CA ALA A 4 -16.82 17.51 -12.84
C ALA A 4 -15.78 18.22 -11.94
N PRO A 5 -14.58 17.65 -11.75
CA PRO A 5 -13.53 18.27 -10.95
C PRO A 5 -13.10 19.62 -11.53
N VAL A 6 -12.81 20.57 -10.64
CA VAL A 6 -12.29 21.89 -11.00
C VAL A 6 -10.77 21.88 -10.82
N VAL A 7 -10.05 21.77 -11.94
CA VAL A 7 -8.58 21.79 -11.96
C VAL A 7 -8.08 23.21 -12.16
N SER A 8 -7.10 23.64 -11.37
CA SER A 8 -6.48 24.95 -11.48
C SER A 8 -4.97 24.80 -11.67
N ARG A 9 -4.49 25.16 -12.86
CA ARG A 9 -3.04 25.17 -13.18
C ARG A 9 -2.28 26.21 -12.37
N ASP A 10 -2.83 27.41 -12.25
CA ASP A 10 -2.19 28.50 -11.50
C ASP A 10 -2.02 28.19 -10.01
N ARG A 11 -3.01 27.49 -9.42
CA ARG A 11 -2.96 27.08 -8.01
C ARG A 11 -2.30 25.72 -7.80
N MET A 12 -2.12 24.94 -8.87
CA MET A 12 -1.70 23.54 -8.82
C MET A 12 -2.59 22.73 -7.87
N THR A 13 -3.90 22.82 -8.05
CA THR A 13 -4.90 22.15 -7.20
C THR A 13 -6.04 21.57 -8.02
N VAL A 14 -6.69 20.55 -7.46
CA VAL A 14 -8.01 20.10 -7.90
C VAL A 14 -9.00 20.20 -6.76
N GLU A 15 -10.20 20.68 -7.05
CA GLU A 15 -11.35 20.63 -6.15
C GLU A 15 -12.38 19.65 -6.73
N ALA A 16 -12.87 18.71 -5.92
CA ALA A 16 -13.80 17.67 -6.35
C ALA A 16 -14.86 17.38 -5.28
N GLU A 17 -16.04 16.96 -5.71
CA GLU A 17 -17.03 16.38 -4.81
C GLU A 17 -16.60 14.98 -4.38
N ALA A 18 -17.01 14.57 -3.17
CA ALA A 18 -16.58 13.33 -2.54
C ALA A 18 -16.91 12.06 -3.35
N GLY A 19 -17.96 12.08 -4.17
CA GLY A 19 -18.37 10.94 -5.00
C GLY A 19 -17.73 10.88 -6.39
N VAL A 20 -16.86 11.83 -6.74
CA VAL A 20 -16.05 11.73 -7.97
C VAL A 20 -15.17 10.47 -7.90
N VAL A 21 -15.11 9.70 -8.98
CA VAL A 21 -14.22 8.53 -9.07
C VAL A 21 -12.77 8.99 -9.22
N LEU A 22 -11.84 8.38 -8.48
CA LEU A 22 -10.42 8.73 -8.45
C LEU A 22 -9.83 8.80 -9.87
N GLN A 23 -10.07 7.78 -10.69
CA GLN A 23 -9.58 7.75 -12.08
C GLN A 23 -10.11 8.93 -12.90
N GLN A 24 -11.39 9.31 -12.77
CA GLN A 24 -11.94 10.47 -13.49
C GLN A 24 -11.27 11.78 -13.04
N CYS A 25 -10.94 11.90 -11.75
CA CYS A 25 -10.18 13.03 -11.24
C CYS A 25 -8.74 13.06 -11.77
N GLN A 26 -8.07 11.92 -11.82
CA GLN A 26 -6.72 11.78 -12.40
C GLN A 26 -6.71 12.19 -13.86
N GLU A 27 -7.64 11.67 -14.67
CA GLU A 27 -7.78 12.00 -16.09
C GLU A 27 -8.07 13.49 -16.33
N ALA A 28 -8.86 14.12 -15.46
CA ALA A 28 -9.10 15.57 -15.51
C ALA A 28 -7.83 16.38 -15.23
N CYS A 29 -7.01 15.96 -14.26
CA CYS A 29 -5.73 16.60 -13.96
C CYS A 29 -4.71 16.40 -15.09
N GLU A 30 -4.65 15.20 -15.65
CA GLU A 30 -3.72 14.83 -16.72
C GLU A 30 -3.96 15.65 -18.00
N LYS A 31 -5.23 15.92 -18.35
CA LYS A 31 -5.59 16.80 -19.47
C LYS A 31 -5.01 18.22 -19.34
N GLU A 32 -4.79 18.68 -18.11
CA GLU A 32 -4.18 19.97 -17.80
C GLU A 32 -2.64 19.88 -17.60
N GLY A 33 -2.05 18.71 -17.87
CA GLY A 33 -0.62 18.44 -17.69
C GLY A 33 -0.21 18.32 -16.21
N LEU A 34 -1.13 17.93 -15.34
CA LEU A 34 -0.92 17.81 -13.90
C LEU A 34 -1.12 16.39 -13.41
N LEU A 35 -0.32 16.00 -12.41
CA LEU A 35 -0.39 14.72 -11.73
C LEU A 35 -1.20 14.85 -10.44
N TYR A 36 -2.19 13.97 -10.28
CA TYR A 36 -2.81 13.70 -9.00
C TYR A 36 -1.94 12.70 -8.19
N PRO A 37 -1.63 12.97 -6.91
CA PRO A 37 -0.52 12.32 -6.19
C PRO A 37 -0.77 10.87 -5.75
N LEU A 38 -2.00 10.39 -5.77
CA LEU A 38 -2.37 9.02 -5.36
C LEU A 38 -2.61 8.14 -6.58
N THR A 39 -2.02 6.94 -6.59
CA THR A 39 -2.30 5.87 -7.55
C THR A 39 -2.51 4.57 -6.81
N MET A 40 -3.63 3.89 -7.08
CA MET A 40 -3.99 2.61 -6.46
C MET A 40 -4.75 1.73 -7.46
N GLY A 41 -4.76 0.41 -7.25
CA GLY A 41 -5.42 -0.55 -8.15
C GLY A 41 -6.94 -0.36 -8.26
N SER A 42 -7.62 0.12 -7.22
CA SER A 42 -9.07 0.37 -7.23
C SER A 42 -9.48 1.73 -7.79
N ARG A 43 -8.59 2.44 -8.49
CA ARG A 43 -8.85 3.82 -8.99
C ARG A 43 -10.11 3.96 -9.85
N GLY A 44 -10.50 2.91 -10.56
CA GLY A 44 -11.69 2.90 -11.43
C GLY A 44 -13.04 2.89 -10.69
N SER A 45 -13.04 2.68 -9.37
CA SER A 45 -14.26 2.65 -8.55
C SER A 45 -14.16 3.41 -7.24
N ALA A 46 -12.94 3.58 -6.70
CA ALA A 46 -12.69 4.35 -5.50
C ALA A 46 -13.12 5.82 -5.71
N GLN A 47 -13.76 6.39 -4.69
CA GLN A 47 -14.25 7.77 -4.73
C GLN A 47 -13.36 8.68 -3.88
N MET A 48 -13.29 9.96 -4.25
CA MET A 48 -12.45 10.97 -3.59
C MET A 48 -12.69 11.09 -2.07
N GLY A 49 -13.94 11.05 -1.62
CA GLY A 49 -14.26 11.07 -0.19
C GLY A 49 -13.81 9.80 0.53
N GLY A 50 -13.87 8.65 -0.15
CA GLY A 50 -13.37 7.37 0.35
C GLY A 50 -11.86 7.39 0.54
N THR A 51 -11.10 7.84 -0.47
CA THR A 51 -9.63 7.89 -0.40
C THR A 51 -9.14 8.80 0.73
N VAL A 52 -9.82 9.94 0.94
CA VAL A 52 -9.57 10.81 2.10
C VAL A 52 -9.93 10.12 3.41
N SER A 53 -11.14 9.54 3.50
CA SER A 53 -11.65 8.96 4.73
C SER A 53 -10.85 7.75 5.20
N THR A 54 -10.21 7.00 4.30
CA THR A 54 -9.33 5.89 4.64
C THR A 54 -7.85 6.28 4.71
N ASN A 55 -7.51 7.55 4.44
CA ASN A 55 -6.12 7.99 4.25
C ASN A 55 -5.36 7.06 3.28
N ALA A 56 -5.96 6.80 2.11
CA ALA A 56 -5.46 5.82 1.16
C ALA A 56 -3.97 6.04 0.80
N GLY A 57 -3.24 4.94 0.77
CA GLY A 57 -1.89 4.84 0.23
C GLY A 57 -1.89 4.29 -1.20
N GLY A 58 -0.71 3.94 -1.68
CA GLY A 58 -0.54 3.29 -2.97
C GLY A 58 0.87 3.42 -3.52
N ILE A 59 1.03 3.01 -4.77
CA ILE A 59 2.33 2.73 -5.40
C ILE A 59 3.32 3.91 -5.35
N HIS A 60 2.83 5.14 -5.47
CA HIS A 60 3.68 6.34 -5.45
C HIS A 60 3.74 7.05 -4.10
N PHE A 61 3.26 6.41 -3.02
CA PHE A 61 3.19 7.03 -1.69
C PHE A 61 4.57 7.45 -1.18
N ALA A 62 5.61 6.64 -1.41
CA ALA A 62 6.98 6.97 -1.01
C ALA A 62 7.48 8.31 -1.58
N ARG A 63 6.97 8.71 -2.76
CA ARG A 63 7.32 9.98 -3.40
C ARG A 63 6.38 11.13 -3.07
N TYR A 64 5.07 10.91 -3.18
CA TYR A 64 4.09 12.00 -3.06
C TYR A 64 3.45 12.10 -1.68
N GLY A 65 3.62 11.10 -0.83
CA GLY A 65 3.13 11.06 0.54
C GLY A 65 1.64 10.74 0.67
N SER A 66 1.15 10.83 1.91
CA SER A 66 -0.21 10.46 2.30
C SER A 66 -1.28 11.46 1.88
N MET A 67 -2.55 11.11 2.11
CA MET A 67 -3.65 12.08 1.99
C MET A 67 -3.49 13.24 2.98
N HIS A 68 -2.91 13.01 4.19
CA HIS A 68 -2.55 14.12 5.09
C HIS A 68 -1.56 15.09 4.43
N ALA A 69 -0.61 14.62 3.62
CA ALA A 69 0.35 15.49 2.95
C ALA A 69 -0.24 16.23 1.74
N ASN A 70 -1.29 15.67 1.13
CA ASN A 70 -1.81 16.13 -0.17
C ASN A 70 -3.13 16.90 -0.11
N VAL A 71 -3.97 16.65 0.89
CA VAL A 71 -5.24 17.37 1.06
C VAL A 71 -4.98 18.76 1.62
N LEU A 72 -5.49 19.78 0.92
CA LEU A 72 -5.40 21.19 1.31
C LEU A 72 -6.65 21.67 2.05
N GLY A 73 -7.81 21.11 1.73
CA GLY A 73 -9.07 21.47 2.39
C GLY A 73 -10.16 20.43 2.20
N LEU A 74 -11.14 20.46 3.10
CA LEU A 74 -12.28 19.55 3.12
C LEU A 74 -13.56 20.32 3.43
N GLU A 75 -14.67 19.89 2.84
CA GLU A 75 -16.01 20.19 3.35
C GLU A 75 -16.54 18.92 4.01
N VAL A 76 -17.09 19.05 5.22
CA VAL A 76 -17.55 17.91 6.02
C VAL A 76 -18.91 18.22 6.63
N VAL A 77 -19.85 17.28 6.51
CA VAL A 77 -21.13 17.31 7.22
C VAL A 77 -21.00 16.54 8.54
N THR A 78 -21.32 17.19 9.64
CA THR A 78 -21.28 16.63 11.00
C THR A 78 -22.52 15.78 11.32
N PRO A 79 -22.54 15.01 12.42
CA PRO A 79 -23.73 14.25 12.82
C PRO A 79 -24.98 15.10 13.10
N THR A 80 -24.80 16.37 13.47
CA THR A 80 -25.90 17.33 13.68
C THR A 80 -26.42 17.93 12.38
N GLY A 81 -25.77 17.65 11.25
CA GLY A 81 -26.08 18.20 9.93
C GLY A 81 -25.37 19.53 9.62
N ASP A 82 -24.57 20.07 10.55
CA ASP A 82 -23.80 21.28 10.32
C ASP A 82 -22.70 21.03 9.28
N ILE A 83 -22.47 22.02 8.42
CA ILE A 83 -21.42 22.00 7.40
C ILE A 83 -20.18 22.70 7.95
N LEU A 84 -19.11 21.93 8.16
CA LEU A 84 -17.78 22.46 8.44
C LEU A 84 -17.08 22.72 7.10
N ASN A 85 -17.02 23.99 6.71
CA ASN A 85 -16.28 24.41 5.54
C ASN A 85 -14.81 24.68 5.92
N LEU A 86 -13.96 23.68 5.70
CA LEU A 86 -12.51 23.73 5.88
C LEU A 86 -11.81 23.75 4.50
N MET A 87 -12.50 24.19 3.45
CA MET A 87 -11.95 24.24 2.11
C MET A 87 -10.86 25.31 2.01
N SER A 88 -9.74 24.95 1.41
CA SER A 88 -8.61 25.84 1.17
C SER A 88 -7.80 25.33 -0.02
N THR A 89 -7.17 26.25 -0.74
CA THR A 89 -6.15 25.94 -1.75
C THR A 89 -4.79 26.50 -1.37
N LEU A 90 -4.63 26.98 -0.13
CA LEU A 90 -3.38 27.52 0.38
C LEU A 90 -2.40 26.39 0.70
N ARG A 91 -1.13 26.59 0.37
CA ARG A 91 -0.05 25.64 0.71
C ARG A 91 0.41 25.75 2.15
N LYS A 92 0.21 26.92 2.77
CA LYS A 92 0.56 27.22 4.15
C LYS A 92 -0.56 28.05 4.77
N ASP A 93 -1.14 27.53 5.83
CA ASP A 93 -2.16 28.21 6.61
C ASP A 93 -2.09 27.70 8.04
N ASN A 94 -1.59 28.55 8.94
CA ASN A 94 -1.36 28.21 10.35
C ASN A 94 -2.33 28.98 11.27
N ALA A 95 -3.48 29.42 10.75
CA ALA A 95 -4.47 30.20 11.48
C ALA A 95 -5.36 29.33 12.40
N GLY A 96 -4.75 28.69 13.40
CA GLY A 96 -5.43 27.82 14.37
C GLY A 96 -5.10 26.34 14.21
N TYR A 97 -5.99 25.46 14.67
CA TYR A 97 -5.83 24.01 14.54
C TYR A 97 -6.12 23.55 13.11
N ASP A 98 -5.32 22.62 12.62
CA ASP A 98 -5.55 22.02 11.30
C ASP A 98 -6.62 20.91 11.36
N LEU A 99 -7.88 21.34 11.52
CA LEU A 99 -9.01 20.45 11.79
C LEU A 99 -9.30 19.46 10.67
N LYS A 100 -8.88 19.73 9.42
CA LYS A 100 -9.11 18.79 8.30
C LYS A 100 -8.46 17.44 8.56
N HIS A 101 -7.34 17.42 9.30
CA HIS A 101 -6.63 16.18 9.65
C HIS A 101 -7.41 15.25 10.58
N LEU A 102 -8.42 15.73 11.30
CA LEU A 102 -9.29 14.84 12.09
C LEU A 102 -10.15 13.94 11.19
N PHE A 103 -10.47 14.38 9.97
CA PHE A 103 -11.37 13.66 9.07
C PHE A 103 -10.63 12.73 8.10
N ILE A 104 -9.37 13.05 7.78
CA ILE A 104 -8.50 12.17 6.97
C ILE A 104 -8.18 10.92 7.78
N GLY A 105 -8.52 9.73 7.27
CA GLY A 105 -8.36 8.48 8.00
C GLY A 105 -9.42 8.21 9.09
N SER A 106 -10.47 9.03 9.20
CA SER A 106 -11.54 8.84 10.19
C SER A 106 -12.56 7.76 9.82
N GLU A 107 -12.49 7.26 8.59
CA GLU A 107 -13.40 6.26 8.01
C GLU A 107 -14.88 6.63 8.17
N GLY A 108 -15.20 7.92 8.09
CA GLY A 108 -16.57 8.44 8.20
C GLY A 108 -17.16 8.37 9.61
N THR A 109 -16.34 8.13 10.64
CA THR A 109 -16.82 8.04 12.03
C THR A 109 -16.94 9.41 12.71
N LEU A 110 -16.30 10.46 12.18
CA LEU A 110 -16.34 11.80 12.77
C LEU A 110 -17.15 12.82 11.95
N GLY A 111 -17.49 12.47 10.71
CA GLY A 111 -18.21 13.33 9.77
C GLY A 111 -18.22 12.71 8.38
N VAL A 112 -19.08 13.22 7.51
CA VAL A 112 -19.18 12.80 6.10
C VAL A 112 -18.49 13.83 5.22
N VAL A 113 -17.36 13.45 4.61
CA VAL A 113 -16.65 14.31 3.65
C VAL A 113 -17.52 14.50 2.40
N THR A 114 -17.75 15.75 1.99
CA THR A 114 -18.59 16.12 0.85
C THR A 114 -17.80 16.75 -0.30
N ARG A 115 -16.73 17.48 0.01
CA ARG A 115 -15.81 18.05 -0.99
C ARG A 115 -14.37 17.97 -0.50
N VAL A 116 -13.45 17.96 -1.46
CA VAL A 116 -12.01 17.90 -1.20
C VAL A 116 -11.24 18.82 -2.13
N ALA A 117 -10.24 19.52 -1.60
CA ALA A 117 -9.20 20.20 -2.35
C ALA A 117 -7.88 19.46 -2.16
N VAL A 118 -7.22 19.07 -3.25
CA VAL A 118 -5.95 18.32 -3.23
C VAL A 118 -4.89 19.09 -4.03
N LYS A 119 -3.67 19.07 -3.50
CA LYS A 119 -2.50 19.59 -4.21
C LYS A 119 -2.12 18.69 -5.37
N LEU A 120 -1.72 19.30 -6.48
CA LEU A 120 -1.21 18.61 -7.66
C LEU A 120 0.29 18.85 -7.82
N SER A 121 0.91 17.96 -8.59
CA SER A 121 2.29 18.06 -9.06
C SER A 121 2.32 18.22 -10.58
N PRO A 122 3.42 18.70 -11.18
CA PRO A 122 3.60 18.60 -12.63
C PRO A 122 3.52 17.14 -13.09
N TYR A 123 2.88 16.89 -14.24
CA TYR A 123 2.91 15.55 -14.83
C TYR A 123 4.34 15.22 -15.30
N PRO A 124 4.90 14.05 -14.93
CA PRO A 124 6.27 13.70 -15.29
C PRO A 124 6.42 13.53 -16.81
N ARG A 125 7.53 14.03 -17.34
CA ARG A 125 7.85 13.96 -18.78
C ARG A 125 8.60 12.70 -19.15
N SER A 126 9.31 12.09 -18.19
CA SER A 126 9.91 10.77 -18.32
C SER A 126 9.36 9.87 -17.23
N LYS A 127 9.04 8.63 -17.61
CA LYS A 127 8.73 7.52 -16.70
C LYS A 127 9.55 6.33 -17.13
N GLN A 128 10.44 5.84 -16.27
CA GLN A 128 11.21 4.63 -16.54
C GLN A 128 10.85 3.57 -15.50
N LEU A 129 10.80 2.32 -15.93
CA LEU A 129 10.50 1.20 -15.05
C LEU A 129 11.49 0.07 -15.33
N CYS A 130 12.14 -0.42 -14.28
CA CYS A 130 12.91 -1.65 -14.35
C CYS A 130 12.38 -2.69 -13.37
N MET A 131 12.50 -3.95 -13.76
CA MET A 131 12.18 -5.11 -12.95
C MET A 131 13.46 -5.94 -12.77
N LEU A 132 13.76 -6.26 -11.51
CA LEU A 132 15.02 -6.82 -11.07
C LEU A 132 14.76 -8.09 -10.25
N TRP A 133 15.58 -9.11 -10.44
CA TRP A 133 15.55 -10.32 -9.62
C TRP A 133 16.57 -10.20 -8.49
N MET A 134 16.19 -10.52 -7.25
CA MET A 134 17.06 -10.51 -6.08
C MET A 134 17.04 -11.88 -5.38
N PRO A 135 18.20 -12.41 -4.95
CA PRO A 135 18.33 -13.77 -4.42
C PRO A 135 17.75 -13.94 -3.01
N ASP A 136 17.73 -12.86 -2.23
CA ASP A 136 17.33 -12.86 -0.83
C ASP A 136 16.85 -11.46 -0.41
N PHE A 137 16.32 -11.36 0.80
CA PHE A 137 15.78 -10.11 1.31
C PHE A 137 16.87 -9.08 1.65
N ALA A 138 18.09 -9.53 1.99
CA ALA A 138 19.21 -8.62 2.24
C ALA A 138 19.62 -7.88 0.97
N SER A 139 19.61 -8.55 -0.19
CA SER A 139 19.78 -7.94 -1.50
C SER A 139 18.72 -6.88 -1.80
N VAL A 140 17.46 -7.09 -1.40
CA VAL A 140 16.40 -6.08 -1.57
C VAL A 140 16.71 -4.81 -0.79
N LEU A 141 17.18 -4.94 0.45
CA LEU A 141 17.59 -3.79 1.28
C LEU A 141 18.77 -3.03 0.66
N GLU A 142 19.80 -3.75 0.21
CA GLU A 142 20.96 -3.16 -0.46
C GLU A 142 20.57 -2.46 -1.77
N LEU A 143 19.66 -3.05 -2.55
CA LEU A 143 19.13 -2.46 -3.78
C LEU A 143 18.36 -1.17 -3.50
N TYR A 144 17.55 -1.14 -2.44
CA TYR A 144 16.82 0.06 -2.04
C TYR A 144 17.78 1.19 -1.64
N GLN A 145 18.87 0.88 -0.91
CA GLN A 145 19.90 1.86 -0.57
C GLN A 145 20.58 2.44 -1.83
N LEU A 146 20.85 1.59 -2.83
CA LEU A 146 21.37 2.05 -4.11
C LEU A 146 20.35 2.92 -4.84
N ALA A 147 19.07 2.54 -4.87
CA ALA A 147 18.02 3.32 -5.53
C ALA A 147 17.89 4.72 -4.90
N GLN A 148 17.91 4.80 -3.56
CA GLN A 148 17.88 6.08 -2.84
C GLN A 148 19.08 6.98 -3.16
N THR A 149 20.26 6.38 -3.36
CA THR A 149 21.50 7.13 -3.63
C THR A 149 21.59 7.59 -5.09
N HIS A 150 21.26 6.71 -6.03
CA HIS A 150 21.50 6.93 -7.47
C HIS A 150 20.29 7.51 -8.20
N LEU A 151 19.07 7.21 -7.77
CA LEU A 151 17.84 7.70 -8.40
C LEU A 151 17.27 8.91 -7.64
N ALA A 152 17.45 8.94 -6.31
CA ALA A 152 17.12 10.04 -5.41
C ALA A 152 15.72 10.63 -5.67
N GLU A 153 15.62 11.89 -6.09
CA GLU A 153 14.35 12.59 -6.33
C GLU A 153 13.53 12.01 -7.50
N GLY A 154 14.18 11.23 -8.36
CA GLY A 154 13.56 10.53 -9.47
C GLY A 154 12.77 9.30 -9.02
N LEU A 155 13.13 8.67 -7.90
CA LEU A 155 12.49 7.44 -7.42
C LEU A 155 11.00 7.70 -7.11
N SER A 156 10.10 7.03 -7.84
CA SER A 156 8.65 7.17 -7.67
C SER A 156 7.97 5.93 -7.11
N ALA A 157 8.50 4.75 -7.37
CA ALA A 157 8.02 3.50 -6.78
C ALA A 157 9.16 2.52 -6.53
N PHE A 158 9.04 1.74 -5.46
CA PHE A 158 9.91 0.60 -5.18
C PHE A 158 9.03 -0.52 -4.60
N GLU A 159 8.62 -1.44 -5.47
CA GLU A 159 7.70 -2.51 -5.14
C GLU A 159 8.44 -3.84 -5.06
N VAL A 160 8.08 -4.67 -4.09
CA VAL A 160 8.70 -5.97 -3.88
C VAL A 160 7.61 -7.03 -3.99
N MET A 161 7.88 -8.11 -4.72
CA MET A 161 7.07 -9.32 -4.78
C MET A 161 7.98 -10.52 -4.53
N ASP A 162 7.63 -11.39 -3.59
CA ASP A 162 8.32 -12.67 -3.48
C ASP A 162 8.01 -13.59 -4.68
N GLY A 163 8.82 -14.64 -4.84
CA GLY A 163 8.60 -15.62 -5.90
C GLY A 163 7.23 -16.30 -5.86
N GLU A 164 6.61 -16.46 -4.68
CA GLU A 164 5.28 -17.07 -4.57
C GLU A 164 4.15 -16.15 -5.02
N SER A 165 4.28 -14.84 -4.86
CA SER A 165 3.30 -13.84 -5.30
C SER A 165 3.04 -13.93 -6.80
N LEU A 166 4.03 -14.40 -7.56
CA LEU A 166 3.98 -14.55 -8.99
C LEU A 166 3.34 -15.87 -9.44
N LEU A 167 3.15 -16.85 -8.54
CA LEU A 167 2.65 -18.17 -8.90
C LEU A 167 1.32 -18.18 -9.64
N PRO A 168 0.26 -17.48 -9.17
CA PRO A 168 -1.06 -17.54 -9.78
C PRO A 168 -1.14 -16.71 -11.08
N SER A 169 -0.15 -15.89 -11.39
CA SER A 169 -0.09 -15.15 -12.64
C SER A 169 0.23 -16.10 -13.82
N PRO A 170 -0.43 -15.96 -14.99
CA PRO A 170 -0.11 -16.76 -16.17
C PRO A 170 1.35 -16.61 -16.61
N VAL A 171 2.02 -17.69 -17.00
CA VAL A 171 3.41 -17.64 -17.50
C VAL A 171 3.56 -16.71 -18.70
N ALA A 172 2.54 -16.64 -19.56
CA ALA A 172 2.53 -15.78 -20.75
C ALA A 172 2.58 -14.27 -20.45
N VAL A 173 2.28 -13.85 -19.21
CA VAL A 173 2.36 -12.44 -18.80
C VAL A 173 3.62 -12.12 -18.00
N GLN A 174 4.49 -13.11 -17.76
CA GLN A 174 5.73 -12.92 -17.03
C GLN A 174 6.88 -12.65 -18.00
N PRO A 175 7.65 -11.56 -17.79
CA PRO A 175 8.74 -11.20 -18.69
C PRO A 175 10.04 -11.97 -18.40
N PHE A 176 10.02 -12.93 -17.47
CA PHE A 176 11.18 -13.72 -17.05
C PHE A 176 10.80 -15.17 -16.78
N GLN A 177 11.81 -16.05 -16.76
CA GLN A 177 11.65 -17.43 -16.31
C GLN A 177 11.72 -17.50 -14.78
N ARG A 178 10.81 -18.24 -14.15
CA ARG A 178 10.82 -18.43 -12.69
C ARG A 178 12.01 -19.29 -12.27
N SER A 179 12.53 -19.04 -11.07
CA SER A 179 13.51 -19.90 -10.42
C SER A 179 12.80 -20.94 -9.54
N ASP A 180 13.37 -22.14 -9.46
CA ASP A 180 12.94 -23.21 -8.55
C ASP A 180 13.43 -23.01 -7.09
N ASN A 181 14.14 -21.92 -6.79
CA ASN A 181 14.72 -21.63 -5.46
C ASN A 181 13.70 -21.60 -4.31
N ASN A 182 12.40 -21.58 -4.62
CA ASN A 182 11.32 -21.61 -3.62
C ASN A 182 11.15 -22.97 -2.93
N GLU A 183 11.72 -24.05 -3.46
CA GLU A 183 11.58 -25.40 -2.87
C GLU A 183 12.08 -25.47 -1.42
N ALA A 184 13.11 -24.68 -1.07
CA ALA A 184 13.72 -24.72 0.26
C ALA A 184 12.75 -24.33 1.39
N TYR A 185 11.92 -23.30 1.23
CA TYR A 185 10.93 -22.95 2.25
C TYR A 185 9.63 -23.76 2.12
N ARG A 186 9.24 -24.18 0.91
CA ARG A 186 8.08 -25.08 0.70
C ARG A 186 8.27 -26.42 1.41
N THR A 187 9.48 -26.96 1.37
CA THR A 187 9.83 -28.20 2.08
C THR A 187 10.16 -27.99 3.56
N GLY A 188 9.98 -26.77 4.08
CA GLY A 188 10.25 -26.42 5.49
C GLY A 188 11.74 -26.42 5.89
N ARG A 189 12.66 -26.50 4.91
CA ARG A 189 14.11 -26.55 5.13
C ARG A 189 14.71 -25.18 5.48
N ASN A 190 14.32 -24.12 4.76
CA ASN A 190 14.82 -22.76 5.01
C ASN A 190 13.80 -21.69 4.59
N TYR A 191 13.15 -21.03 5.57
CA TYR A 191 12.15 -19.99 5.32
C TYR A 191 12.73 -18.66 4.80
N HIS A 192 14.04 -18.47 4.90
CA HIS A 192 14.75 -17.26 4.44
C HIS A 192 15.21 -17.34 2.97
N ALA A 193 14.98 -18.47 2.28
CA ALA A 193 15.47 -18.72 0.93
C ALA A 193 14.60 -18.15 -0.20
N ALA A 194 13.71 -17.20 0.09
CA ALA A 194 12.86 -16.60 -0.93
C ALA A 194 13.68 -15.70 -1.86
N TYR A 195 13.48 -15.86 -3.17
CA TYR A 195 13.88 -14.85 -4.13
C TYR A 195 12.78 -13.80 -4.30
N PHE A 196 13.18 -12.65 -4.81
CA PHE A 196 12.30 -11.48 -4.98
C PHE A 196 12.36 -10.94 -6.40
N CYS A 197 11.22 -10.44 -6.86
CA CYS A 197 11.10 -9.59 -8.02
C CYS A 197 10.83 -8.17 -7.53
N VAL A 198 11.71 -7.23 -7.86
CA VAL A 198 11.67 -5.85 -7.42
C VAL A 198 11.39 -4.95 -8.61
N MET A 199 10.39 -4.08 -8.50
CA MET A 199 10.10 -3.05 -9.51
C MET A 199 10.56 -1.69 -9.00
N VAL A 200 11.36 -1.00 -9.81
CA VAL A 200 11.87 0.34 -9.51
C VAL A 200 11.39 1.27 -10.61
N GLU A 201 10.62 2.28 -10.22
CA GLU A 201 10.14 3.32 -11.14
C GLU A 201 10.84 4.65 -10.86
N THR A 202 11.20 5.36 -11.93
CA THR A 202 11.53 6.78 -11.87
C THR A 202 10.52 7.62 -12.62
N ASN A 203 10.15 8.76 -12.04
CA ASN A 203 9.41 9.82 -12.70
C ASN A 203 10.26 11.10 -12.71
N GLY A 204 10.43 11.73 -13.86
CA GLY A 204 11.28 12.93 -13.94
C GLY A 204 10.88 13.88 -15.05
N SER A 205 11.71 14.91 -15.23
CA SER A 205 11.45 16.02 -16.15
C SER A 205 12.27 15.95 -17.43
N ASN A 206 13.29 15.09 -17.50
CA ASN A 206 14.22 14.99 -18.62
C ASN A 206 14.61 13.52 -18.81
N GLU A 207 14.23 12.97 -19.96
CA GLU A 207 14.42 11.55 -20.28
C GLU A 207 15.89 11.14 -20.32
N ASP A 208 16.79 11.96 -20.90
CA ASP A 208 18.20 11.63 -21.02
C ASP A 208 18.87 11.50 -19.64
N HIS A 209 18.61 12.46 -18.74
CA HIS A 209 19.14 12.42 -17.38
C HIS A 209 18.56 11.25 -16.57
N ASP A 210 17.26 11.00 -16.69
CA ASP A 210 16.59 9.92 -15.97
C ASP A 210 17.09 8.54 -16.45
N PHE A 211 17.36 8.41 -17.75
CA PHE A 211 17.95 7.20 -18.34
C PHE A 211 19.41 6.99 -17.91
N GLU A 212 20.23 8.04 -17.89
CA GLU A 212 21.62 7.98 -17.41
C GLU A 212 21.69 7.56 -15.94
N LYS A 213 20.83 8.12 -15.07
CA LYS A 213 20.73 7.73 -13.66
C LYS A 213 20.30 6.26 -13.50
N LEU A 214 19.34 5.80 -14.30
CA LEU A 214 18.89 4.41 -14.26
C LEU A 214 20.02 3.45 -14.70
N GLY A 215 20.77 3.81 -15.75
CA GLY A 215 21.94 3.06 -16.20
C GLY A 215 22.99 2.94 -15.10
N ALA A 216 23.39 4.06 -14.50
CA ALA A 216 24.35 4.07 -13.40
C ALA A 216 23.87 3.26 -12.18
N PHE A 217 22.57 3.31 -11.85
CA PHE A 217 21.99 2.49 -10.78
C PHE A 217 22.10 0.99 -11.08
N ILE A 218 21.82 0.56 -12.31
CA ILE A 218 21.91 -0.85 -12.72
C ILE A 218 23.37 -1.32 -12.72
N GLU A 219 24.31 -0.52 -13.24
CA GLU A 219 25.74 -0.83 -13.21
C GLU A 219 26.24 -1.03 -11.76
N GLN A 220 25.86 -0.12 -10.85
CA GLN A 220 26.23 -0.21 -9.43
C GLN A 220 25.58 -1.39 -8.73
N MET A 221 24.35 -1.75 -9.11
CA MET A 221 23.69 -2.95 -8.63
C MET A 221 24.45 -4.21 -9.08
N GLN A 222 24.85 -4.30 -10.34
CA GLN A 222 25.62 -5.43 -10.86
C GLN A 222 26.99 -5.54 -10.19
N GLU A 223 27.70 -4.42 -10.01
CA GLU A 223 28.99 -4.37 -9.32
C GLU A 223 28.88 -4.86 -7.87
N LYS A 224 27.87 -4.39 -7.13
CA LYS A 224 27.70 -4.71 -5.70
C LYS A 224 27.16 -6.12 -5.45
N MET A 225 26.28 -6.61 -6.33
CA MET A 225 25.67 -7.93 -6.18
C MET A 225 26.56 -9.06 -6.73
N GLY A 226 27.38 -8.78 -7.75
CA GLY A 226 28.32 -9.74 -8.33
C GLY A 226 27.65 -11.09 -8.65
N ASP A 227 28.29 -12.17 -8.22
CA ASP A 227 27.84 -13.56 -8.46
C ASP A 227 26.57 -13.96 -7.70
N ARG A 228 25.99 -13.08 -6.86
CA ARG A 228 24.72 -13.35 -6.15
C ARG A 228 23.52 -13.38 -7.09
N ILE A 229 23.61 -12.75 -8.26
CA ILE A 229 22.58 -12.80 -9.30
C ILE A 229 22.94 -13.95 -10.25
N PRO A 230 22.12 -15.02 -10.34
CA PRO A 230 22.42 -16.16 -11.18
C PRO A 230 22.51 -15.78 -12.65
N ALA A 231 23.41 -16.45 -13.37
CA ALA A 231 23.52 -16.32 -14.82
C ALA A 231 22.16 -16.61 -15.48
N GLY A 232 21.67 -15.65 -16.30
CA GLY A 232 20.38 -15.74 -16.99
C GLY A 232 19.26 -14.86 -16.40
N PHE A 233 19.48 -14.18 -15.28
CA PHE A 233 18.57 -13.16 -14.76
C PHE A 233 19.06 -11.76 -15.11
N GLU A 234 18.60 -11.25 -16.25
CA GLU A 234 18.90 -9.88 -16.70
C GLU A 234 17.83 -8.88 -16.21
N PRO A 235 18.22 -7.64 -15.86
CA PRO A 235 17.29 -6.55 -15.64
C PRO A 235 16.33 -6.37 -16.81
N VAL A 236 15.02 -6.31 -16.54
CA VAL A 236 14.01 -6.02 -17.56
C VAL A 236 13.67 -4.53 -17.47
N LEU A 237 14.08 -3.75 -18.48
CA LEU A 237 13.72 -2.34 -18.59
C LEU A 237 12.52 -2.19 -19.54
N SER A 238 11.59 -1.30 -19.20
CA SER A 238 10.53 -0.90 -20.12
C SER A 238 11.09 -0.07 -21.27
N GLN A 239 11.01 -0.58 -22.50
CA GLN A 239 11.42 0.11 -23.73
C GLN A 239 10.26 0.78 -24.47
N SER A 240 9.03 0.59 -23.99
CA SER A 240 7.82 1.19 -24.56
C SER A 240 6.73 1.37 -23.51
N GLN A 241 5.77 2.25 -23.79
CA GLN A 241 4.60 2.45 -22.94
C GLN A 241 3.80 1.17 -22.71
N THR A 242 3.70 0.30 -23.73
CA THR A 242 3.02 -0.99 -23.63
C THR A 242 3.73 -1.91 -22.64
N GLN A 243 5.07 -2.00 -22.70
CA GLN A 243 5.84 -2.82 -21.78
C GLN A 243 5.79 -2.26 -20.35
N TYR A 244 5.86 -0.94 -20.20
CA TYR A 244 5.66 -0.27 -18.91
C TYR A 244 4.31 -0.65 -18.28
N GLN A 245 3.22 -0.60 -19.06
CA GLN A 245 1.89 -1.00 -18.61
C GLN A 245 1.82 -2.49 -18.25
N GLN A 246 2.41 -3.37 -19.07
CA GLN A 246 2.43 -4.82 -18.81
C GLN A 246 3.14 -5.18 -17.49
N LEU A 247 4.28 -4.53 -17.22
CA LEU A 247 5.03 -4.72 -15.97
C LEU A 247 4.20 -4.27 -14.76
N TRP A 248 3.59 -3.08 -14.83
CA TRP A 248 2.71 -2.60 -13.77
C TRP A 248 1.47 -3.48 -13.57
N GLN A 249 0.88 -3.97 -14.66
CA GLN A 249 -0.29 -4.85 -14.61
C GLN A 249 0.00 -6.13 -13.81
N LEU A 250 1.20 -6.70 -13.94
CA LEU A 250 1.60 -7.88 -13.15
C LEU A 250 1.51 -7.61 -11.64
N ARG A 251 2.01 -6.46 -11.17
CA ARG A 251 1.97 -6.05 -9.77
C ARG A 251 0.58 -5.62 -9.32
N GLU A 252 -0.18 -4.91 -10.16
CA GLU A 252 -1.54 -4.45 -9.84
C GLU A 252 -2.56 -5.61 -9.79
N ASP A 253 -2.39 -6.66 -10.62
CA ASP A 253 -3.30 -7.82 -10.68
C ASP A 253 -2.97 -8.93 -9.68
N THR A 254 -1.81 -8.89 -9.01
CA THR A 254 -1.44 -9.84 -7.95
C THR A 254 -2.61 -10.13 -6.97
N PRO A 255 -3.28 -9.14 -6.35
CA PRO A 255 -4.41 -9.40 -5.46
C PRO A 255 -5.62 -10.08 -6.14
N VAL A 256 -5.81 -9.86 -7.45
CA VAL A 256 -6.89 -10.47 -8.25
C VAL A 256 -6.57 -11.93 -8.53
N PHE A 257 -5.34 -12.22 -8.96
CA PHE A 257 -4.89 -13.60 -9.20
C PHE A 257 -4.94 -14.45 -7.93
N LEU A 258 -4.48 -13.91 -6.79
CA LEU A 258 -4.54 -14.61 -5.50
C LEU A 258 -5.98 -14.91 -5.07
N ALA A 259 -6.92 -13.97 -5.29
CA ALA A 259 -8.33 -14.17 -4.95
C ALA A 259 -9.03 -15.17 -5.87
N ALA A 260 -8.60 -15.29 -7.13
CA ALA A 260 -9.11 -16.28 -8.07
C ALA A 260 -8.62 -17.70 -7.74
N ASP A 261 -7.43 -17.83 -7.15
CA ASP A 261 -6.76 -19.11 -6.91
C ASP A 261 -7.28 -19.87 -5.67
N GLY A 262 -7.97 -19.20 -4.73
CA GLY A 262 -8.47 -19.88 -3.52
C GLY A 262 -9.23 -19.00 -2.52
N LEU A 263 -9.46 -19.54 -1.33
CA LEU A 263 -9.89 -18.76 -0.16
C LEU A 263 -8.69 -17.96 0.35
N ILE A 264 -8.82 -16.63 0.40
CA ILE A 264 -7.71 -15.74 0.75
C ILE A 264 -7.90 -15.06 2.10
N TYR A 265 -6.84 -15.10 2.92
CA TYR A 265 -6.68 -14.29 4.12
C TYR A 265 -5.74 -13.14 3.79
N LYS A 266 -6.24 -11.91 3.95
CA LYS A 266 -5.50 -10.69 3.60
C LYS A 266 -5.06 -9.95 4.85
N TYR A 267 -3.76 -9.68 4.95
CA TYR A 267 -3.16 -8.81 5.94
C TYR A 267 -2.48 -7.65 5.22
N ASP A 268 -2.83 -6.45 5.66
CA ASP A 268 -2.22 -5.20 5.23
C ASP A 268 -1.58 -4.60 6.47
N VAL A 269 -0.26 -4.69 6.57
CA VAL A 269 0.52 -4.42 7.77
C VAL A 269 1.77 -3.65 7.40
N SER A 270 2.32 -2.85 8.32
CA SER A 270 3.59 -2.16 8.06
C SER A 270 4.65 -2.51 9.06
N PHE A 271 5.92 -2.46 8.63
CA PHE A 271 7.10 -2.73 9.44
C PHE A 271 8.21 -1.73 9.14
N PRO A 272 9.19 -1.57 10.05
CA PRO A 272 10.51 -1.07 9.68
C PRO A 272 11.06 -1.81 8.45
N LEU A 273 11.77 -1.10 7.57
CA LEU A 273 12.20 -1.65 6.28
C LEU A 273 13.05 -2.92 6.41
N ASP A 274 13.92 -2.99 7.42
CA ASP A 274 14.74 -4.16 7.74
C ASP A 274 13.95 -5.39 8.20
N LYS A 275 12.65 -5.21 8.46
CA LYS A 275 11.70 -6.24 8.92
C LYS A 275 10.52 -6.42 7.98
N PHE A 276 10.60 -5.92 6.74
CA PHE A 276 9.49 -6.01 5.78
C PHE A 276 9.01 -7.46 5.58
N TYR A 277 9.93 -8.43 5.53
CA TYR A 277 9.59 -9.79 5.12
C TYR A 277 9.40 -10.81 6.25
N ILE A 278 9.79 -10.48 7.48
CA ILE A 278 9.83 -11.45 8.60
C ILE A 278 8.45 -12.05 8.94
N VAL A 279 7.36 -11.31 8.65
CA VAL A 279 6.00 -11.79 8.92
C VAL A 279 5.57 -12.90 7.97
N VAL A 280 6.09 -12.89 6.73
CA VAL A 280 5.85 -13.93 5.73
C VAL A 280 6.57 -15.21 6.13
N GLU A 281 7.84 -15.09 6.52
CA GLU A 281 8.66 -16.21 7.01
C GLU A 281 8.04 -16.85 8.25
N TYR A 282 7.59 -16.03 9.20
CA TYR A 282 6.92 -16.48 10.41
C TYR A 282 5.62 -17.24 10.12
N VAL A 283 4.78 -16.74 9.21
CA VAL A 283 3.54 -17.44 8.83
C VAL A 283 3.85 -18.75 8.10
N ARG A 284 4.85 -18.79 7.22
CA ARG A 284 5.29 -20.05 6.57
C ARG A 284 5.75 -21.08 7.61
N GLU A 285 6.48 -20.67 8.64
CA GLU A 285 6.87 -21.56 9.73
C GLU A 285 5.64 -22.13 10.46
N ILE A 286 4.67 -21.29 10.81
CA ILE A 286 3.43 -21.77 11.47
C ILE A 286 2.71 -22.78 10.58
N LEU A 287 2.45 -22.44 9.32
CA LEU A 287 1.61 -23.26 8.46
C LEU A 287 2.29 -24.57 8.05
N TYR A 288 3.56 -24.53 7.66
CA TYR A 288 4.23 -25.71 7.09
C TYR A 288 4.90 -26.58 8.16
N ARG A 289 5.47 -25.98 9.23
CA ARG A 289 6.13 -26.76 10.29
C ARG A 289 5.18 -27.15 11.41
N GLN A 290 4.40 -26.19 11.94
CA GLN A 290 3.58 -26.46 13.11
C GLN A 290 2.27 -27.16 12.77
N LEU A 291 1.63 -26.76 11.67
CA LEU A 291 0.38 -27.38 11.21
C LEU A 291 0.59 -28.48 10.16
N GLY A 292 1.77 -28.56 9.54
CA GLY A 292 2.06 -29.57 8.51
C GLY A 292 1.24 -29.40 7.24
N LEU A 293 0.77 -28.18 6.93
CA LEU A 293 -0.02 -27.92 5.72
C LEU A 293 0.85 -28.07 4.47
N ASN A 294 0.27 -28.64 3.42
CA ASN A 294 0.93 -28.80 2.13
C ASN A 294 0.99 -27.42 1.40
N PRO A 295 2.18 -26.92 1.03
CA PRO A 295 2.33 -25.66 0.30
C PRO A 295 1.64 -25.63 -1.07
N GLU A 296 1.34 -26.79 -1.67
CA GLU A 296 0.57 -26.85 -2.92
C GLU A 296 -0.93 -26.63 -2.71
N GLU A 297 -1.42 -26.83 -1.48
CA GLU A 297 -2.81 -26.59 -1.06
C GLU A 297 -2.98 -25.21 -0.43
N VAL A 298 -2.06 -24.84 0.45
CA VAL A 298 -2.08 -23.57 1.19
C VAL A 298 -0.74 -22.89 1.04
N TYR A 299 -0.68 -21.74 0.37
CA TYR A 299 0.56 -21.01 0.16
C TYR A 299 0.52 -19.60 0.78
N VAL A 300 1.70 -19.05 1.04
CA VAL A 300 1.89 -17.79 1.77
C VAL A 300 2.75 -16.86 0.94
N VAL A 301 2.22 -15.68 0.64
CA VAL A 301 2.90 -14.70 -0.22
C VAL A 301 3.09 -13.38 0.50
N GLY A 302 4.19 -12.71 0.18
CA GLY A 302 4.48 -11.36 0.60
C GLY A 302 4.87 -10.48 -0.58
N TYR A 303 4.14 -9.38 -0.74
CA TYR A 303 4.46 -8.33 -1.69
C TYR A 303 4.03 -6.96 -1.12
N GLY A 304 4.47 -5.86 -1.70
CA GLY A 304 3.97 -4.54 -1.31
C GLY A 304 4.91 -3.38 -1.61
N HIS A 305 4.55 -2.25 -1.02
CA HIS A 305 5.23 -0.97 -1.14
C HIS A 305 6.43 -0.98 -0.19
N PHE A 306 7.60 -1.35 -0.69
CA PHE A 306 8.78 -1.43 0.17
C PHE A 306 9.21 -0.04 0.63
N GLY A 307 9.09 0.98 -0.23
CA GLY A 307 9.54 2.34 0.07
C GLY A 307 8.86 3.01 1.27
N ASP A 308 7.70 2.51 1.73
CA ASP A 308 7.00 3.00 2.92
C ASP A 308 6.78 1.92 4.00
N GLY A 309 7.36 0.73 3.80
CA GLY A 309 7.31 -0.38 4.74
C GLY A 309 5.97 -1.14 4.77
N ASN A 310 5.09 -0.97 3.77
CA ASN A 310 3.81 -1.67 3.69
C ASN A 310 3.92 -3.07 3.06
N VAL A 311 3.49 -4.08 3.81
CA VAL A 311 3.51 -5.49 3.45
C VAL A 311 2.07 -6.01 3.29
N HIS A 312 1.76 -6.48 2.10
CA HIS A 312 0.58 -7.30 1.82
C HIS A 312 0.91 -8.78 2.03
N LEU A 313 0.75 -9.25 3.27
CA LEU A 313 0.81 -10.67 3.58
C LEU A 313 -0.52 -11.33 3.19
N ASN A 314 -0.46 -12.34 2.33
CA ASN A 314 -1.64 -13.12 1.96
C ASN A 314 -1.40 -14.61 2.17
N VAL A 315 -2.41 -15.31 2.70
CA VAL A 315 -2.45 -16.78 2.77
C VAL A 315 -3.60 -17.24 1.87
N VAL A 316 -3.32 -18.13 0.94
CA VAL A 316 -4.30 -18.66 -0.02
C VAL A 316 -4.49 -20.15 0.21
N ASP A 317 -5.70 -20.55 0.57
CA ASP A 317 -6.14 -21.94 0.65
C ASP A 317 -6.90 -22.32 -0.63
N ARG A 318 -6.23 -23.05 -1.53
CA ARG A 318 -6.80 -23.53 -2.80
C ARG A 318 -7.91 -24.55 -2.60
N THR A 319 -7.82 -25.33 -1.53
CA THR A 319 -8.78 -26.40 -1.23
C THR A 319 -10.05 -25.89 -0.58
N ARG A 320 -9.98 -24.70 0.05
CA ARG A 320 -11.05 -24.10 0.87
C ARG A 320 -11.46 -24.97 2.07
N SER A 321 -10.62 -25.94 2.43
CA SER A 321 -10.92 -26.95 3.45
C SER A 321 -10.27 -26.66 4.80
N HIS A 322 -9.37 -25.68 4.86
CA HIS A 322 -8.55 -25.39 6.04
C HIS A 322 -9.00 -24.17 6.85
N ARG A 323 -10.23 -23.65 6.60
CA ARG A 323 -10.72 -22.40 7.22
C ARG A 323 -10.56 -22.37 8.73
N GLU A 324 -11.05 -23.38 9.46
CA GLU A 324 -11.02 -23.40 10.93
C GLU A 324 -9.58 -23.41 11.47
N ALA A 325 -8.69 -24.20 10.86
CA ALA A 325 -7.30 -24.28 11.23
C ALA A 325 -6.57 -22.95 10.99
N LEU A 326 -6.83 -22.30 9.85
CA LEU A 326 -6.25 -21.01 9.47
C LEU A 326 -6.77 -19.86 10.34
N ASP A 327 -8.07 -19.81 10.62
CA ASP A 327 -8.67 -18.81 11.51
C ASP A 327 -7.97 -18.84 12.88
N LYS A 328 -7.86 -20.03 13.48
CA LYS A 328 -7.22 -20.24 14.78
C LYS A 328 -5.72 -19.93 14.77
N ALA A 329 -5.02 -20.26 13.68
CA ALA A 329 -3.59 -20.09 13.60
C ALA A 329 -3.18 -18.64 13.33
N LEU A 330 -3.95 -17.92 12.50
CA LEU A 330 -3.58 -16.59 12.02
C LEU A 330 -4.15 -15.46 12.88
N TYR A 331 -5.35 -15.60 13.44
CA TYR A 331 -5.98 -14.58 14.29
C TYR A 331 -5.92 -14.94 15.78
N PRO A 332 -5.44 -14.05 16.67
CA PRO A 332 -4.78 -12.75 16.42
C PRO A 332 -3.26 -12.87 16.22
N THR A 333 -2.72 -14.07 15.97
CA THR A 333 -1.28 -14.37 15.95
C THR A 333 -0.47 -13.43 15.06
N VAL A 334 -0.92 -13.17 13.83
CA VAL A 334 -0.22 -12.25 12.90
C VAL A 334 -0.17 -10.83 13.48
N TYR A 335 -1.26 -10.34 14.06
CA TYR A 335 -1.32 -9.00 14.66
C TYR A 335 -0.45 -8.89 15.92
N LYS A 336 -0.41 -9.93 16.75
CA LYS A 336 0.51 -10.01 17.89
C LYS A 336 1.97 -9.96 17.43
N PHE A 337 2.29 -10.68 16.35
CA PHE A 337 3.62 -10.67 15.76
C PHE A 337 3.99 -9.27 15.25
N CYS A 338 3.07 -8.58 14.55
CA CYS A 338 3.27 -7.21 14.10
C CYS A 338 3.62 -6.28 15.28
N ALA A 339 2.81 -6.31 16.34
CA ALA A 339 3.04 -5.50 17.54
C ALA A 339 4.41 -5.76 18.18
N ALA A 340 4.80 -7.03 18.30
CA ALA A 340 6.06 -7.42 18.94
C ALA A 340 7.30 -6.96 18.17
N HIS A 341 7.17 -6.67 16.87
CA HIS A 341 8.31 -6.31 16.02
C HIS A 341 8.31 -4.84 15.58
N GLY A 342 7.46 -4.01 16.20
CA GLY A 342 7.38 -2.57 15.94
C GLY A 342 6.58 -2.21 14.69
N GLY A 343 5.68 -3.09 14.25
CA GLY A 343 4.82 -2.88 13.09
C GLY A 343 3.41 -2.35 13.41
N SER A 344 2.64 -2.06 12.36
CA SER A 344 1.22 -1.70 12.42
C SER A 344 0.34 -2.82 11.86
N ILE A 345 -0.82 -3.08 12.48
CA ILE A 345 -1.81 -4.04 11.97
C ILE A 345 -2.57 -3.56 10.73
N SER A 346 -2.42 -2.29 10.40
CA SER A 346 -3.02 -1.65 9.22
C SER A 346 -2.10 -0.56 8.70
N ALA A 347 -1.67 -0.70 7.45
CA ALA A 347 -0.85 0.31 6.78
C ALA A 347 -1.72 1.30 6.01
N GLU A 348 -2.62 0.80 5.15
CA GLU A 348 -3.41 1.64 4.23
C GLU A 348 -4.91 1.31 4.20
N HIS A 349 -5.32 0.07 4.49
CA HIS A 349 -6.74 -0.34 4.35
C HIS A 349 -7.66 0.17 5.47
N GLY A 350 -7.10 0.83 6.48
CA GLY A 350 -7.83 1.24 7.67
C GLY A 350 -8.22 0.09 8.60
N VAL A 351 -8.98 0.44 9.64
CA VAL A 351 -9.38 -0.47 10.70
C VAL A 351 -10.74 -1.11 10.41
N GLY A 352 -11.72 -0.29 10.01
CA GLY A 352 -13.08 -0.72 9.70
C GLY A 352 -13.71 -1.58 10.79
N MET A 353 -14.49 -2.58 10.38
CA MET A 353 -15.04 -3.58 11.30
C MET A 353 -14.03 -4.69 11.60
N GLN A 354 -13.26 -5.10 10.60
CA GLN A 354 -12.42 -6.30 10.65
C GLN A 354 -11.28 -6.20 11.66
N LYS A 355 -10.64 -5.03 11.76
CA LYS A 355 -9.44 -4.85 12.60
C LYS A 355 -9.72 -4.12 13.92
N ARG A 356 -10.98 -3.71 14.14
CA ARG A 356 -11.42 -2.92 15.29
C ARG A 356 -10.97 -3.51 16.62
N ASP A 357 -11.19 -4.81 16.79
CA ASP A 357 -10.91 -5.51 18.06
C ASP A 357 -9.41 -5.82 18.26
N TYR A 358 -8.58 -5.48 17.28
CA TYR A 358 -7.13 -5.67 17.29
C TYR A 358 -6.36 -4.34 17.44
N LEU A 359 -7.05 -3.19 17.47
CA LEU A 359 -6.42 -1.86 17.47
C LEU A 359 -5.38 -1.67 18.59
N SER A 360 -5.57 -2.32 19.74
CA SER A 360 -4.63 -2.29 20.87
C SER A 360 -3.24 -2.87 20.56
N PHE A 361 -3.09 -3.62 19.47
CA PHE A 361 -1.79 -4.10 19.00
C PHE A 361 -0.96 -3.00 18.32
N SER A 362 -1.58 -1.88 17.90
CA SER A 362 -0.87 -0.77 17.27
C SER A 362 -1.02 0.56 18.00
N ARG A 363 -1.94 0.66 18.97
CA ARG A 363 -2.21 1.89 19.70
C ARG A 363 -2.30 1.61 21.20
N SER A 364 -1.72 2.50 21.98
CA SER A 364 -1.81 2.45 23.44
C SER A 364 -3.25 2.69 23.90
N THR A 365 -3.59 2.24 25.12
CA THR A 365 -4.89 2.52 25.74
C THR A 365 -5.18 4.02 25.77
N ALA A 366 -4.21 4.85 26.18
CA ALA A 366 -4.38 6.31 26.23
C ALA A 366 -4.69 6.91 24.84
N THR A 367 -4.07 6.39 23.78
CA THR A 367 -4.36 6.82 22.41
C THR A 367 -5.78 6.44 21.99
N ILE A 368 -6.21 5.21 22.29
CA ILE A 368 -7.56 4.75 21.97
C ILE A 368 -8.61 5.55 22.75
N ASP A 369 -8.34 5.86 24.03
CA ASP A 369 -9.25 6.64 24.87
C ASP A 369 -9.40 8.08 24.35
N LEU A 370 -8.32 8.70 23.88
CA LEU A 370 -8.40 10.00 23.21
C LEU A 370 -9.25 9.91 21.93
N MET A 371 -9.08 8.86 21.11
CA MET A 371 -9.93 8.66 19.93
C MET A 371 -11.41 8.52 20.31
N ARG A 372 -11.72 7.83 21.42
CA ARG A 372 -13.09 7.74 21.96
C ARG A 372 -13.62 9.08 22.42
N GLN A 373 -12.81 9.90 23.09
CA GLN A 373 -13.20 11.25 23.51
C GLN A 373 -13.51 12.14 22.30
N LEU A 374 -12.70 12.07 21.24
CA LEU A 374 -12.96 12.76 19.98
C LEU A 374 -14.25 12.26 19.33
N LYS A 375 -14.46 10.95 19.23
CA LYS A 375 -15.70 10.36 18.69
C LYS A 375 -16.94 10.81 19.48
N THR A 376 -16.87 10.80 20.81
CA THR A 376 -17.97 11.21 21.69
C THR A 376 -18.26 12.70 21.56
N THR A 377 -17.22 13.53 21.45
CA THR A 377 -17.35 14.98 21.26
C THR A 377 -18.01 15.30 19.91
N MET A 378 -17.58 14.61 18.84
CA MET A 378 -18.06 14.89 17.49
C MET A 378 -19.42 14.24 17.20
N ASP A 379 -19.67 13.04 17.70
CA ASP A 379 -20.87 12.22 17.46
C ASP A 379 -21.38 11.56 18.76
N PRO A 380 -22.00 12.34 19.66
CA PRO A 380 -22.45 11.85 20.98
C PRO A 380 -23.55 10.79 20.89
N ASN A 381 -24.31 10.76 19.79
CA ASN A 381 -25.37 9.77 19.57
C ASN A 381 -24.86 8.52 18.84
N HIS A 382 -23.57 8.47 18.48
CA HIS A 382 -22.93 7.36 17.79
C HIS A 382 -23.65 6.93 16.49
N ILE A 383 -24.22 7.88 15.75
CA ILE A 383 -24.99 7.59 14.53
C ILE A 383 -24.11 7.42 13.28
N LEU A 384 -22.91 8.02 13.28
CA LEU A 384 -21.99 7.93 12.15
C LEU A 384 -21.15 6.65 12.23
N ASN A 385 -21.41 5.77 11.27
CA ASN A 385 -20.66 4.56 10.97
C ASN A 385 -20.39 3.66 12.22
N PRO A 386 -21.45 3.25 12.95
CA PRO A 386 -21.30 2.50 14.19
C PRO A 386 -20.61 1.14 13.98
N TYR A 387 -20.09 0.58 15.08
CA TYR A 387 -19.42 -0.73 15.14
C TYR A 387 -18.08 -0.83 14.42
N LYS A 388 -17.47 0.29 14.02
CA LYS A 388 -16.21 0.31 13.26
C LYS A 388 -15.15 1.18 13.95
N VAL A 389 -13.90 0.98 13.54
CA VAL A 389 -12.67 1.69 13.95
C VAL A 389 -12.30 1.51 15.42
N LEU A 390 -13.17 1.90 16.36
CA LEU A 390 -12.88 1.86 17.79
C LEU A 390 -13.41 0.57 18.44
N PRO A 391 -12.63 -0.10 19.31
CA PRO A 391 -13.09 -1.28 20.04
C PRO A 391 -14.39 -1.01 20.79
N LEU A 392 -15.32 -1.97 20.72
CA LEU A 392 -16.59 -1.88 21.44
C LEU A 392 -16.31 -1.76 22.94
N VAL A 393 -17.05 -0.87 23.60
CA VAL A 393 -17.04 -0.82 25.07
C VAL A 393 -17.85 -2.03 25.54
N HIS A 394 -17.17 -3.08 25.99
CA HIS A 394 -17.85 -4.10 26.78
C HIS A 394 -18.21 -3.44 28.10
N ASN A 395 -19.49 -3.15 28.30
CA ASN A 395 -20.00 -2.89 29.64
C ASN A 395 -19.75 -4.18 30.44
N ASN A 396 -18.64 -4.23 31.17
CA ASN A 396 -18.52 -5.12 32.30
C ASN A 396 -19.54 -4.64 33.33
N THR A 397 -20.80 -5.05 33.14
CA THR A 397 -21.77 -5.10 34.22
C THR A 397 -21.21 -6.10 35.23
N ALA A 398 -20.64 -5.56 36.29
CA ALA A 398 -20.34 -6.28 37.53
C ALA A 398 -21.61 -6.88 38.13
#